data_AF-A0A933HSG9-F1
#
_entry.id   AF-A0A933HSG9-F1
#
_cell.length_a   1.000
_cell.length_b   1.000
_cell.length_c   1.000
_cell.angle_alpha   90.00
_cell.angle_beta   90.00
_cell.angle_gamma   90.00
#
_symmetry.space_group_name_H-M   'P 1'
#
loop_
_entity.id
_entity.type
_entity.pdbx_description
1 polymer ?
#
loop_
_entity_poly.entity_id
_entity_poly.type
_entity_poly.pdbx_seq_one_letter_code
_entity_poly.pdbx_strand_id
1 'polypeptide(L)'
;MLDARPNARRLLLVVDQFEEVFTLARAEAAPFQQALLQLAHTPNHGLSRSPDPEGNEGEGSANGCFVVLTVRADFYPDLMVCPLWSEIDKHRVEILPLDAAGLREAIVKPAEGAGVFVEAALVERLVADAAGEPGVLPLVQETLVLLWDHLERRFLPLRAYEQLVLPRRAYEQAGEPPRTGLQVAMERRAQAALDELNPAQQALARRIFLRLIEFGKGRADVRRQQAAADLRAAGDDPALFEQTLRHFADHRLLTLSGQETKAREKNESAVQVDIAHEALITGWRTLQQWVTERREAEQTRRRLE
;
A
#
# COMPACT_ATOMS: atom_id res chain seq x y z
N MET A 1 6.57 3.65 16.50
CA MET A 1 6.72 3.50 17.96
C MET A 1 7.71 2.37 18.16
N LEU A 2 8.90 2.64 18.71
CA LEU A 2 9.90 1.59 18.94
C LEU A 2 9.47 0.81 20.18
N ASP A 3 9.04 -0.45 20.02
CA ASP A 3 8.77 -1.34 21.15
C ASP A 3 10.10 -1.73 21.82
N ALA A 4 10.56 -0.88 22.73
CA ALA A 4 11.80 -1.08 23.45
C ALA A 4 11.58 -2.11 24.58
N ARG A 5 12.20 -3.28 24.45
CA ARG A 5 12.34 -4.22 25.57
C ARG A 5 13.58 -3.82 26.38
N PRO A 6 13.46 -3.47 27.68
CA PRO A 6 14.54 -2.86 28.46
C PRO A 6 15.78 -3.76 28.64
N ASN A 7 15.66 -5.08 28.41
CA ASN A 7 16.76 -6.04 28.50
C ASN A 7 17.22 -6.58 27.13
N ALA A 8 16.79 -5.96 26.03
CA ALA A 8 17.18 -6.40 24.69
C ALA A 8 18.67 -6.11 24.44
N ARG A 9 19.45 -7.17 24.24
CA ARG A 9 20.86 -7.07 23.85
C ARG A 9 21.03 -6.79 22.35
N ARG A 10 19.97 -6.81 21.54
CA ARG A 10 20.05 -6.58 20.10
C ARG A 10 18.95 -5.63 19.66
N LEU A 11 19.30 -4.68 18.82
CA LEU A 11 18.38 -3.74 18.20
C LEU A 11 18.14 -4.16 16.75
N LEU A 12 16.87 -4.35 16.36
CA LEU A 12 16.46 -4.48 14.97
C LEU A 12 15.68 -3.22 14.60
N LEU A 13 16.23 -2.42 13.69
CA LEU A 13 15.58 -1.27 13.10
C LEU A 13 15.02 -1.67 11.74
N VAL A 14 13.69 -1.66 11.62
CA VAL A 14 13.01 -1.85 10.33
C VAL A 14 12.60 -0.48 9.82
N VAL A 15 13.08 -0.13 8.63
CA VAL A 15 12.68 1.06 7.89
C VAL A 15 11.88 0.57 6.69
N ASP A 16 10.56 0.72 6.78
CA ASP A 16 9.65 0.42 5.69
C ASP A 16 9.58 1.62 4.73
N GLN A 17 9.29 1.39 3.44
CA GLN A 17 9.14 2.42 2.41
C GLN A 17 10.34 3.39 2.31
N PHE A 18 11.56 2.86 2.28
CA PHE A 18 12.77 3.68 2.24
C PHE A 18 12.84 4.62 1.03
N GLU A 19 12.10 4.34 -0.04
CA GLU A 19 11.98 5.22 -1.20
C GLU A 19 11.50 6.66 -0.89
N GLU A 20 10.79 6.87 0.22
CA GLU A 20 10.32 8.20 0.62
C GLU A 20 11.46 9.21 0.83
N VAL A 21 12.66 8.70 1.14
CA VAL A 21 13.89 9.50 1.27
C VAL A 21 14.26 10.19 -0.05
N PHE A 22 13.95 9.57 -1.19
CA PHE A 22 14.25 10.10 -2.52
C PHE A 22 13.14 11.03 -3.06
N THR A 23 11.93 10.91 -2.52
CA THR A 23 10.75 11.64 -3.00
C THR A 23 10.33 12.76 -2.06
N LEU A 24 9.83 12.42 -0.86
CA LEU A 24 9.15 13.33 0.07
C LEU A 24 10.13 14.01 1.04
N ALA A 25 11.15 13.29 1.50
CA ALA A 25 12.03 13.73 2.59
C ALA A 25 13.41 14.22 2.11
N ARG A 26 13.50 14.82 0.91
CA ARG A 26 14.79 15.19 0.29
C ARG A 26 15.70 16.07 1.16
N ALA A 27 15.12 16.95 1.98
CA ALA A 27 15.89 17.82 2.88
C ALA A 27 16.52 17.05 4.06
N GLU A 28 15.91 15.96 4.49
CA GLU A 28 16.35 15.13 5.63
C GLU A 28 17.07 13.85 5.17
N ALA A 29 17.14 13.62 3.86
CA ALA A 29 17.66 12.39 3.28
C ALA A 29 19.11 12.09 3.66
N ALA A 30 20.00 13.07 3.45
CA ALA A 30 21.42 12.91 3.76
C ALA A 30 21.70 12.63 5.25
N PRO A 31 21.18 13.42 6.23
CA PRO A 31 21.42 13.12 7.64
C PRO A 31 20.79 11.79 8.06
N PHE A 32 19.62 11.42 7.52
CA PHE A 32 18.99 10.14 7.82
C PHE A 32 19.80 8.95 7.29
N GLN A 33 20.23 8.99 6.04
CA GLN A 33 21.10 7.95 5.44
C GLN A 33 22.41 7.80 6.20
N GLN A 34 23.01 8.92 6.63
CA GLN A 34 24.24 8.90 7.43
C GLN A 34 24.04 8.25 8.79
N ALA A 35 22.91 8.51 9.46
CA ALA A 35 22.57 7.87 10.73
C ALA A 35 22.38 6.36 10.57
N LEU A 36 21.70 5.91 9.51
CA LEU A 36 21.53 4.49 9.21
C LEU A 36 22.88 3.79 8.95
N LEU A 37 23.80 4.45 8.26
CA LEU A 37 25.14 3.93 8.00
C LEU A 37 25.93 3.76 9.31
N GLN A 38 25.87 4.76 10.19
CA GLN A 38 26.50 4.68 11.52
C GLN A 38 25.93 3.54 12.36
N LEU A 39 24.61 3.33 12.32
CA LEU A 39 23.95 2.22 12.99
C LEU A 39 24.38 0.86 12.41
N ALA A 40 24.44 0.74 11.09
CA ALA A 40 24.87 -0.47 10.40
C ALA A 40 26.34 -0.83 10.69
N HIS A 41 27.19 0.17 10.93
CA HIS A 41 28.60 -0.01 11.28
C HIS A 41 28.87 -0.11 12.79
N THR A 42 27.83 -0.05 13.62
CA THR A 42 28.00 -0.23 15.07
C THR A 42 28.52 -1.65 15.33
N PRO A 43 29.72 -1.82 15.91
CA PRO A 43 30.35 -3.12 16.03
C PRO A 43 29.51 -4.06 16.90
N ASN A 44 29.18 -5.23 16.35
CA ASN A 44 28.55 -6.32 17.08
C ASN A 44 29.57 -6.96 18.05
N HIS A 45 29.93 -6.27 19.13
CA HIS A 45 30.80 -6.80 20.17
C HIS A 45 30.12 -7.96 20.89
N GLY A 46 30.34 -9.20 20.45
CA GLY A 46 29.79 -10.38 21.12
C GLY A 46 29.56 -11.63 20.26
N LEU A 47 29.87 -11.59 18.96
CA LEU A 47 29.77 -12.79 18.10
C LEU A 47 31.02 -13.67 18.11
N SER A 48 32.17 -13.16 18.55
CA SER A 48 33.35 -13.98 18.83
C SER A 48 33.46 -14.27 20.32
N ARG A 49 33.10 -15.49 20.72
CA ARG A 49 33.59 -16.10 21.97
C ARG A 49 35.09 -16.33 21.81
N SER A 50 35.92 -15.37 22.19
CA SER A 50 37.25 -15.70 22.65
C SER A 50 37.13 -15.89 24.16
N PRO A 51 37.45 -17.08 24.72
CA PRO A 51 37.49 -17.24 26.16
C PRO A 51 38.66 -16.41 26.69
N ASP A 52 38.38 -15.46 27.59
CA ASP A 52 39.43 -14.82 28.37
C ASP A 52 40.13 -15.91 29.21
N PRO A 53 41.47 -15.93 29.26
CA PRO A 53 42.23 -16.96 29.99
C PRO A 53 42.05 -16.90 31.51
N GLU A 54 41.29 -15.92 32.04
CA GLU A 54 41.11 -15.70 33.48
C GLU A 54 39.68 -15.96 34.00
N GLY A 55 38.80 -16.57 33.20
CA GLY A 55 37.54 -17.15 33.71
C GLY A 55 36.56 -16.15 34.35
N ASN A 56 36.77 -14.85 34.15
CA ASN A 56 35.84 -13.83 34.61
C ASN A 56 34.73 -13.70 33.57
N GLU A 57 33.49 -14.06 33.94
CA GLU A 57 32.30 -13.79 33.13
C GLU A 57 32.05 -12.27 33.13
N GLY A 58 32.88 -11.52 32.41
CA GLY A 58 32.59 -10.14 32.07
C GLY A 58 31.28 -10.13 31.30
N GLU A 59 30.30 -9.37 31.78
CA GLU A 59 29.04 -9.08 31.08
C GLU A 59 29.35 -8.32 29.78
N GLY A 60 29.84 -9.04 28.77
CA GLY A 60 29.96 -8.56 27.40
C GLY A 60 28.56 -8.30 26.89
N SER A 61 28.10 -7.06 27.05
CA SER A 61 26.82 -6.60 26.57
C SER A 61 26.84 -6.67 25.05
N ALA A 62 26.29 -7.75 24.50
CA ALA A 62 26.34 -8.09 23.09
C ALA A 62 25.42 -7.19 22.25
N ASN A 63 25.68 -5.87 22.26
CA ASN A 63 24.86 -4.84 21.65
C ASN A 63 25.06 -4.80 20.13
N GLY A 64 24.33 -5.67 19.42
CA GLY A 64 24.30 -5.64 17.96
C GLY A 64 23.13 -4.85 17.41
N CYS A 65 23.37 -4.03 16.37
CA CYS A 65 22.32 -3.32 15.64
C CYS A 65 22.17 -3.93 14.24
N PHE A 66 20.93 -4.23 13.85
CA PHE A 66 20.56 -4.71 12.53
C PHE A 66 19.59 -3.70 11.92
N VAL A 67 19.84 -3.33 10.67
CA VAL A 67 18.97 -2.44 9.91
C VAL A 67 18.38 -3.23 8.74
N VAL A 68 17.06 -3.27 8.66
CA VAL A 68 16.33 -3.84 7.53
C VAL A 68 15.63 -2.70 6.81
N LEU A 69 15.94 -2.54 5.53
CA LEU A 69 15.29 -1.55 4.66
C LEU A 69 14.38 -2.31 3.70
N THR A 70 13.14 -1.84 3.53
CA THR A 70 12.30 -2.23 2.40
C THR A 70 12.30 -1.10 1.38
N VAL A 71 12.34 -1.45 0.11
CA VAL A 71 12.34 -0.48 -0.98
C VAL A 71 11.75 -1.09 -2.23
N ARG A 72 10.94 -0.31 -2.93
CA ARG A 72 10.40 -0.68 -4.24
C ARG A 72 11.51 -0.76 -5.30
N ALA A 73 11.46 -1.78 -6.17
CA ALA A 73 12.50 -2.04 -7.18
C ALA A 73 12.69 -0.90 -8.19
N ASP A 74 11.65 -0.10 -8.41
CA ASP A 74 11.62 1.10 -9.25
C ASP A 74 12.55 2.21 -8.76
N PHE A 75 12.98 2.18 -7.49
CA PHE A 75 13.95 3.11 -6.89
C PHE A 75 15.38 2.55 -6.87
N TYR A 76 15.64 1.43 -7.55
CA TYR A 76 16.98 0.86 -7.66
C TYR A 76 18.04 1.87 -8.17
N PRO A 77 17.77 2.72 -9.19
CA PRO A 77 18.72 3.74 -9.61
C PRO A 77 19.09 4.73 -8.49
N ASP A 78 18.11 5.12 -7.66
CA ASP A 78 18.32 6.03 -6.52
C ASP A 78 19.12 5.34 -5.39
N LEU A 79 18.93 4.04 -5.19
CA LEU A 79 19.73 3.26 -4.24
C LEU A 79 21.20 3.19 -4.63
N MET A 80 21.51 3.07 -5.92
CA MET A 80 22.90 2.97 -6.41
C MET A 80 23.73 4.24 -6.14
N VAL A 81 23.07 5.38 -5.98
CA VAL A 81 23.73 6.66 -5.66
C VAL A 81 23.69 6.99 -4.16
N CYS A 82 22.99 6.17 -3.36
CA CYS A 82 22.86 6.35 -1.92
C CYS A 82 24.16 5.93 -1.19
N PRO A 83 24.56 6.64 -0.11
CA PRO A 83 25.72 6.25 0.71
C PRO A 83 25.65 4.84 1.30
N LEU A 84 24.44 4.29 1.45
CA LEU A 84 24.19 2.94 1.97
C LEU A 84 24.43 1.84 0.93
N TRP A 85 24.66 2.17 -0.35
CA TRP A 85 24.72 1.21 -1.45
C TRP A 85 25.69 0.06 -1.20
N SER A 86 26.88 0.35 -0.67
CA SER A 86 27.91 -0.68 -0.42
C SER A 86 27.49 -1.72 0.60
N GLU A 87 26.60 -1.39 1.55
CA GLU A 87 26.03 -2.33 2.50
C GLU A 87 24.80 -3.03 1.93
N ILE A 88 23.97 -2.31 1.17
CA ILE A 88 22.79 -2.85 0.49
C ILE A 88 23.18 -3.91 -0.53
N ASP A 89 24.18 -3.65 -1.37
CA ASP A 89 24.65 -4.56 -2.43
C ASP A 89 25.08 -5.92 -1.87
N LYS A 90 25.66 -5.93 -0.66
CA LYS A 90 26.13 -7.16 0.02
C LYS A 90 25.02 -7.97 0.68
N HIS A 91 23.92 -7.33 1.09
CA HIS A 91 22.91 -7.93 1.97
C HIS A 91 21.48 -7.84 1.42
N ARG A 92 21.30 -7.51 0.13
CA ARG A 92 19.97 -7.42 -0.48
C ARG A 92 19.33 -8.79 -0.67
N VAL A 93 18.00 -8.78 -0.61
CA VAL A 93 17.16 -9.92 -0.99
C VAL A 93 16.05 -9.38 -1.88
N GLU A 94 15.97 -9.89 -3.11
CA GLU A 94 14.90 -9.55 -4.03
C GLU A 94 13.61 -10.31 -3.66
N ILE A 95 12.54 -9.56 -3.39
CA ILE A 95 11.20 -10.13 -3.19
C ILE A 95 10.48 -10.11 -4.54
N LEU A 96 10.30 -11.30 -5.12
CA LEU A 96 9.55 -11.46 -6.35
C LEU A 96 8.04 -11.49 -6.08
N PRO A 97 7.19 -11.10 -7.05
CA PRO A 97 5.76 -11.32 -6.97
C PRO A 97 5.44 -12.80 -6.69
N LEU A 98 4.37 -13.06 -5.94
CA LEU A 98 3.91 -14.43 -5.70
C LEU A 98 3.60 -15.11 -7.03
N ASP A 99 4.16 -16.30 -7.21
CA ASP A 99 3.72 -17.18 -8.29
C ASP A 99 2.35 -17.79 -7.98
N ALA A 100 1.84 -18.60 -8.91
CA ALA A 100 0.54 -19.23 -8.72
C ALA A 100 0.50 -20.14 -7.47
N ALA A 101 1.61 -20.77 -7.09
CA ALA A 101 1.65 -21.63 -5.90
C ALA A 101 1.64 -20.80 -4.62
N GLY A 102 2.47 -19.77 -4.54
CA GLY A 102 2.51 -18.82 -3.44
C GLY A 102 1.19 -18.09 -3.26
N LEU A 103 0.49 -17.75 -4.34
CA LEU A 103 -0.84 -17.15 -4.26
C LEU A 103 -1.88 -18.13 -3.70
N ARG A 104 -1.84 -19.41 -4.08
CA ARG A 104 -2.71 -20.44 -3.46
C ARG A 104 -2.46 -20.52 -1.96
N GLU A 105 -1.20 -20.56 -1.54
CA GLU A 105 -0.86 -20.62 -0.13
C GLU A 105 -1.32 -19.35 0.62
N ALA A 106 -1.15 -18.17 0.01
CA ALA A 106 -1.59 -16.91 0.59
C ALA A 106 -3.12 -16.81 0.74
N ILE A 107 -3.89 -17.55 -0.06
CA ILE A 107 -5.35 -17.66 0.09
C ILE A 107 -5.73 -18.71 1.13
N VAL A 108 -5.13 -19.90 1.06
CA VAL A 108 -5.55 -21.08 1.83
C VAL A 108 -5.03 -21.06 3.26
N LYS A 109 -3.74 -20.79 3.49
CA LYS A 109 -3.13 -20.90 4.84
C LYS A 109 -3.76 -19.94 5.86
N PRO A 110 -4.08 -18.67 5.53
CA PRO A 110 -4.79 -17.81 6.47
C PRO A 110 -6.21 -18.30 6.80
N ALA A 111 -6.93 -18.84 5.82
CA ALA A 111 -8.26 -19.41 6.02
C ALA A 111 -8.20 -20.64 6.94
N GLU A 112 -7.25 -21.55 6.72
CA GLU A 112 -7.00 -22.71 7.59
C GLU A 112 -6.68 -22.28 9.02
N GLY A 113 -5.85 -21.24 9.21
CA GLY A 113 -5.55 -20.66 10.51
C GLY A 113 -6.79 -20.10 11.24
N ALA A 114 -7.79 -19.65 10.49
CA ALA A 114 -9.09 -19.21 11.02
C ALA A 114 -10.12 -20.35 11.12
N GLY A 115 -9.76 -21.59 10.77
CA GLY A 115 -10.66 -22.73 10.73
C GLY A 115 -11.71 -22.67 9.62
N VAL A 116 -11.43 -21.93 8.54
CA VAL A 116 -12.27 -21.77 7.35
C VAL A 116 -11.70 -22.59 6.20
N PHE A 117 -12.58 -23.29 5.49
CA PHE A 117 -12.25 -24.07 4.30
C PHE A 117 -12.64 -23.29 3.05
N VAL A 118 -11.70 -23.11 2.13
CA VAL A 118 -11.94 -22.49 0.82
C VAL A 118 -12.12 -23.60 -0.21
N GLU A 119 -13.17 -23.54 -1.02
CA GLU A 119 -13.38 -24.51 -2.10
C GLU A 119 -12.20 -24.50 -3.08
N ALA A 120 -11.67 -25.67 -3.44
CA ALA A 120 -10.51 -25.75 -4.33
C ALA A 120 -10.75 -25.06 -5.69
N ALA A 121 -11.96 -25.19 -6.23
CA ALA A 121 -12.35 -24.52 -7.47
C ALA A 121 -12.39 -22.99 -7.33
N LEU A 122 -12.71 -22.46 -6.14
CA LEU A 122 -12.62 -21.03 -5.85
C LEU A 122 -11.17 -20.57 -5.84
N VAL A 123 -10.28 -21.31 -5.19
CA VAL A 123 -8.84 -20.99 -5.16
C VAL A 123 -8.27 -20.93 -6.58
N GLU A 124 -8.51 -21.96 -7.39
CA GLU A 124 -8.04 -21.98 -8.79
C GLU A 124 -8.62 -20.82 -9.60
N ARG A 125 -9.89 -20.47 -9.37
CA ARG A 125 -10.52 -19.35 -10.04
C ARG A 125 -9.90 -18.00 -9.65
N LEU A 126 -9.64 -17.77 -8.37
CA LEU A 126 -8.98 -16.53 -7.89
C LEU A 126 -7.55 -16.42 -8.41
N VAL A 127 -6.81 -17.53 -8.44
CA VAL A 127 -5.45 -17.58 -9.00
C VAL A 127 -5.46 -17.29 -10.50
N ALA A 128 -6.43 -17.84 -11.24
CA ALA A 128 -6.58 -17.58 -12.67
C ALA A 128 -6.99 -16.13 -12.96
N ASP A 129 -7.96 -15.58 -12.22
CA ASP A 129 -8.35 -14.16 -12.36
C ASP A 129 -7.25 -13.21 -11.87
N ALA A 130 -6.29 -13.69 -11.07
CA ALA A 130 -5.12 -12.92 -10.66
C ALA A 130 -3.94 -12.97 -11.64
N ALA A 131 -3.94 -13.92 -12.58
CA ALA A 131 -2.83 -14.11 -13.50
C ALA A 131 -2.71 -12.93 -14.48
N GLY A 132 -1.51 -12.36 -14.58
CA GLY A 132 -1.20 -11.30 -15.54
C GLY A 132 -1.51 -9.87 -15.08
N GLU A 133 -2.02 -9.67 -13.87
CA GLU A 133 -2.26 -8.35 -13.29
C GLU A 133 -1.10 -7.94 -12.36
N PRO A 134 -0.32 -6.89 -12.68
CA PRO A 134 0.64 -6.32 -11.75
C PRO A 134 -0.07 -5.77 -10.51
N GLY A 135 0.46 -6.06 -9.31
CA GLY A 135 -0.15 -5.55 -8.07
C GLY A 135 -1.52 -6.17 -7.75
N VAL A 136 -1.70 -7.46 -8.04
CA VAL A 136 -2.98 -8.17 -7.86
C VAL A 136 -3.34 -8.53 -6.42
N LEU A 137 -2.35 -8.58 -5.52
CA LEU A 137 -2.58 -9.02 -4.14
C LEU A 137 -3.63 -8.18 -3.40
N PRO A 138 -3.64 -6.84 -3.51
CA PRO A 138 -4.75 -6.04 -3.00
C PRO A 138 -6.11 -6.43 -3.56
N LEU A 139 -6.23 -6.71 -4.86
CA LEU A 139 -7.49 -7.13 -5.47
C LEU A 139 -7.97 -8.47 -4.90
N VAL A 140 -7.05 -9.42 -4.72
CA VAL A 140 -7.34 -10.71 -4.08
C VAL A 140 -7.77 -10.51 -2.63
N GLN A 141 -7.04 -9.70 -1.86
CA GLN A 141 -7.39 -9.38 -0.47
C GLN A 141 -8.80 -8.80 -0.38
N GLU A 142 -9.12 -7.78 -1.17
CA GLU A 142 -10.42 -7.14 -1.11
C GLU A 142 -11.55 -8.06 -1.56
N THR A 143 -11.28 -8.90 -2.57
CA THR A 143 -12.21 -9.95 -2.98
C THR A 143 -12.46 -10.94 -1.83
N LEU A 144 -11.42 -11.40 -1.13
CA LEU A 144 -11.56 -12.31 0.00
C LEU A 144 -12.33 -11.68 1.17
N VAL A 145 -12.17 -10.37 1.40
CA VAL A 145 -12.96 -9.64 2.41
C VAL A 145 -14.45 -9.64 2.03
N LEU A 146 -14.80 -9.35 0.77
CA LEU A 146 -16.20 -9.40 0.31
C LEU A 146 -16.77 -10.81 0.37
N LEU A 147 -15.96 -11.81 0.02
CA LEU A 147 -16.36 -13.20 0.09
C LEU A 147 -16.60 -13.67 1.52
N TRP A 148 -15.94 -13.06 2.51
CA TRP A 148 -16.11 -13.39 3.92
C TRP A 148 -17.58 -13.23 4.38
N ASP A 149 -18.31 -12.25 3.84
CA ASP A 149 -19.73 -12.03 4.15
C ASP A 149 -20.65 -13.13 3.60
N HIS A 150 -20.12 -13.96 2.69
CA HIS A 150 -20.83 -15.09 2.08
C HIS A 150 -20.36 -16.45 2.64
N LEU A 151 -19.68 -16.45 3.80
CA LEU A 151 -19.20 -17.66 4.43
C LEU A 151 -20.36 -18.56 4.91
N GLU A 152 -20.36 -19.82 4.46
CA GLU A 152 -21.39 -20.80 4.81
C GLU A 152 -20.83 -21.82 5.81
N ARG A 153 -21.16 -21.69 7.10
CA ARG A 153 -20.73 -22.65 8.15
C ARG A 153 -19.22 -22.96 8.12
N ARG A 154 -18.38 -21.93 7.90
CA ARG A 154 -16.91 -22.01 7.73
C ARG A 154 -16.43 -22.59 6.40
N PHE A 155 -17.29 -22.60 5.39
CA PHE A 155 -16.92 -22.97 4.03
C PHE A 155 -17.14 -21.77 3.10
N LEU A 156 -16.15 -21.45 2.28
CA LEU A 156 -16.23 -20.41 1.27
C LEU A 156 -16.37 -21.05 -0.12
N PRO A 157 -17.59 -21.07 -0.70
CA PRO A 157 -17.85 -21.78 -1.94
C PRO A 157 -17.55 -20.92 -3.17
N LEU A 158 -17.23 -21.57 -4.30
CA LEU A 158 -17.04 -20.88 -5.58
C LEU A 158 -18.27 -20.06 -5.99
N ARG A 159 -19.48 -20.56 -5.70
CA ARG A 159 -20.74 -19.85 -6.02
C ARG A 159 -20.82 -18.45 -5.41
N ALA A 160 -20.19 -18.21 -4.26
CA ALA A 160 -20.18 -16.90 -3.62
C ALA A 160 -19.40 -15.90 -4.48
N TYR A 161 -18.25 -16.32 -4.99
CA TYR A 161 -17.47 -15.53 -5.94
C TYR A 161 -18.19 -15.36 -7.26
N GLU A 162 -18.79 -16.43 -7.80
CA GLU A 162 -19.58 -16.32 -9.01
C GLU A 162 -20.69 -15.30 -8.83
N GLN A 163 -21.48 -15.34 -7.75
CA GLN A 163 -22.53 -14.34 -7.47
C GLN A 163 -22.00 -12.91 -7.32
N LEU A 164 -20.82 -12.75 -6.72
CA LEU A 164 -20.14 -11.46 -6.62
C LEU A 164 -19.77 -10.90 -8.00
N VAL A 165 -19.35 -11.78 -8.93
CA VAL A 165 -18.88 -11.40 -10.27
C VAL A 165 -19.86 -11.69 -11.39
N LEU A 166 -21.06 -12.23 -11.10
CA LEU A 166 -22.11 -12.60 -12.06
C LEU A 166 -22.46 -11.47 -13.06
N PRO A 167 -22.38 -10.17 -12.71
CA PRO A 167 -22.56 -9.12 -13.70
C PRO A 167 -21.46 -9.03 -14.77
N ARG A 168 -20.44 -9.91 -14.78
CA ARG A 168 -19.35 -9.91 -15.77
C ARG A 168 -19.88 -9.79 -17.20
N ARG A 169 -21.03 -10.40 -17.52
CA ARG A 169 -21.68 -10.30 -18.84
C ARG A 169 -22.63 -9.11 -19.03
N ALA A 170 -23.09 -8.47 -17.96
CA ALA A 170 -24.00 -7.32 -18.04
C ALA A 170 -23.25 -6.00 -18.31
N TYR A 171 -21.94 -5.97 -18.02
CA TYR A 171 -21.10 -4.78 -18.15
C TYR A 171 -19.96 -4.93 -19.16
N GLU A 172 -19.93 -5.99 -19.95
CA GLU A 172 -19.09 -6.08 -21.15
C GLU A 172 -19.72 -5.19 -22.23
N GLN A 173 -19.38 -3.90 -22.22
CA GLN A 173 -19.68 -3.04 -23.36
C GLN A 173 -18.78 -3.46 -24.53
N ALA A 174 -19.36 -3.58 -25.72
CA ALA A 174 -18.61 -3.95 -26.91
C ALA A 174 -17.45 -2.96 -27.14
N GLY A 175 -16.21 -3.45 -27.03
CA GLY A 175 -14.98 -2.66 -27.25
C GLY A 175 -14.15 -2.35 -26.00
N GLU A 176 -14.62 -2.68 -24.79
CA GLU A 176 -13.82 -2.56 -23.57
C GLU A 176 -12.89 -3.78 -23.36
N PRO A 177 -11.69 -3.60 -22.77
CA PRO A 177 -10.79 -4.71 -22.46
C PRO A 177 -11.46 -5.71 -21.50
N PRO A 178 -11.19 -7.02 -21.63
CA PRO A 178 -11.77 -8.04 -20.77
C PRO A 178 -11.35 -7.79 -19.31
N ARG A 179 -12.33 -7.74 -18.40
CA ARG A 179 -12.09 -7.51 -16.97
C ARG A 179 -12.04 -8.82 -16.20
N THR A 180 -11.16 -8.87 -15.21
CA THR A 180 -11.08 -10.00 -14.28
C THR A 180 -12.21 -9.90 -13.25
N GLY A 181 -12.62 -11.03 -12.66
CA GLY A 181 -13.63 -10.99 -11.59
C GLY A 181 -13.16 -10.22 -10.36
N LEU A 182 -11.84 -10.17 -10.12
CA LEU A 182 -11.22 -9.39 -9.05
C LEU A 182 -11.42 -7.88 -9.24
N GLN A 183 -11.29 -7.39 -10.48
CA GLN A 183 -11.57 -5.98 -10.81
C GLN A 183 -13.05 -5.64 -10.56
N VAL A 184 -13.98 -6.54 -10.90
CA VAL A 184 -15.42 -6.35 -10.65
C VAL A 184 -15.72 -6.31 -9.14
N ALA A 185 -15.08 -7.16 -8.35
CA ALA A 185 -15.23 -7.16 -6.90
C ALA A 185 -14.74 -5.84 -6.28
N MET A 186 -13.57 -5.35 -6.71
CA MET A 186 -13.03 -4.06 -6.28
C MET A 186 -13.95 -2.89 -6.68
N GLU A 187 -14.43 -2.87 -7.93
CA GLU A 187 -15.37 -1.86 -8.41
C GLU A 187 -16.62 -1.81 -7.55
N ARG A 188 -17.20 -2.97 -7.22
CA ARG A 188 -18.39 -3.05 -6.37
C ARG A 188 -18.17 -2.43 -5.00
N ARG A 189 -17.06 -2.75 -4.35
CA ARG A 189 -16.71 -2.17 -3.04
C ARG A 189 -16.53 -0.64 -3.13
N ALA A 190 -15.77 -0.18 -4.12
CA ALA A 190 -15.51 1.24 -4.32
C ALA A 190 -16.80 2.01 -4.65
N GLN A 191 -17.65 1.43 -5.48
CA GLN A 191 -18.93 2.02 -5.87
C GLN A 191 -19.92 2.04 -4.71
N ALA A 192 -20.06 0.97 -3.93
CA ALA A 192 -20.91 0.95 -2.74
C ALA A 192 -20.51 2.03 -1.74
N ALA A 193 -19.20 2.18 -1.48
CA ALA A 193 -18.70 3.25 -0.61
C ALA A 193 -19.03 4.65 -1.14
N LEU A 194 -19.00 4.86 -2.47
CA LEU A 194 -19.39 6.15 -3.06
C LEU A 194 -20.91 6.38 -3.00
N ASP A 195 -21.71 5.33 -3.19
CA ASP A 195 -23.17 5.40 -3.22
C ASP A 195 -23.79 5.69 -1.84
N GLU A 196 -23.07 5.37 -0.75
CA GLU A 196 -23.44 5.71 0.62
C GLU A 196 -23.31 7.22 0.94
N LEU A 197 -22.59 7.97 0.11
CA LEU A 197 -22.32 9.39 0.32
C LEU A 197 -23.40 10.29 -0.28
N ASN A 198 -23.62 11.44 0.34
CA ASN A 198 -24.50 12.46 -0.22
C ASN A 198 -23.85 13.17 -1.43
N PRO A 199 -24.62 13.91 -2.28
CA PRO A 199 -24.07 14.53 -3.49
C PRO A 199 -22.90 15.49 -3.25
N ALA A 200 -22.88 16.21 -2.12
CA ALA A 200 -21.77 17.11 -1.77
C ALA A 200 -20.51 16.32 -1.43
N GLN A 201 -20.65 15.22 -0.68
CA GLN A 201 -19.55 14.30 -0.37
C GLN A 201 -19.05 13.57 -1.62
N GLN A 202 -19.92 13.18 -2.55
CA GLN A 202 -19.50 12.56 -3.82
C GLN A 202 -18.69 13.54 -4.69
N ALA A 203 -19.06 14.83 -4.71
CA ALA A 203 -18.28 15.86 -5.40
C ALA A 203 -16.90 16.07 -4.75
N LEU A 204 -16.83 16.03 -3.41
CA LEU A 204 -15.56 16.05 -2.67
C LEU A 204 -14.73 14.81 -2.97
N ALA A 205 -15.33 13.62 -2.97
CA ALA A 205 -14.69 12.35 -3.27
C ALA A 205 -14.00 12.39 -4.63
N ARG A 206 -14.73 12.79 -5.68
CA ARG A 206 -14.19 12.95 -7.04
C ARG A 206 -12.96 13.86 -7.06
N ARG A 207 -13.01 14.99 -6.36
CA ARG A 207 -11.87 15.93 -6.28
C ARG A 207 -10.68 15.33 -5.53
N ILE A 208 -10.92 14.63 -4.43
CA ILE A 208 -9.89 14.00 -3.62
C ILE A 208 -9.16 12.94 -4.45
N PHE A 209 -9.89 11.96 -5.01
CA PHE A 209 -9.29 10.89 -5.81
C PHE A 209 -8.51 11.42 -7.02
N LEU A 210 -9.03 12.42 -7.74
CA LEU A 210 -8.32 13.03 -8.87
C LEU A 210 -7.03 13.77 -8.47
N ARG A 211 -6.93 14.30 -7.25
CA ARG A 211 -5.71 14.96 -6.75
C ARG A 211 -4.67 13.95 -6.24
N LEU A 212 -5.10 12.75 -5.88
CA LEU A 212 -4.25 11.64 -5.46
C LEU A 212 -3.72 10.80 -6.63
N ILE A 213 -4.00 11.19 -7.86
CA ILE A 213 -3.48 10.54 -9.07
C ILE A 213 -2.51 11.49 -9.78
N GLU A 214 -1.31 11.00 -10.02
CA GLU A 214 -0.34 11.66 -10.90
C GLU A 214 -0.44 11.07 -12.31
N PHE A 215 -0.80 11.95 -13.25
CA PHE A 215 -0.97 11.57 -14.65
C PHE A 215 0.39 11.41 -15.32
N GLY A 216 0.74 10.17 -15.67
CA GLY A 216 1.96 9.89 -16.42
C GLY A 216 1.90 10.52 -17.83
N LYS A 217 2.92 11.28 -18.23
CA LYS A 217 3.11 11.69 -19.63
C LYS A 217 3.53 10.47 -20.47
N GLY A 218 2.59 9.61 -20.82
CA GLY A 218 2.85 8.38 -21.59
C GLY A 218 3.28 7.16 -20.76
N ARG A 219 3.03 7.18 -19.45
CA ARG A 219 3.19 6.03 -18.53
C ARG A 219 1.84 5.75 -17.86
N ALA A 220 1.70 4.58 -17.23
CA ALA A 220 0.54 4.27 -16.40
C ALA A 220 0.33 5.35 -15.33
N ASP A 221 -0.93 5.65 -15.02
CA ASP A 221 -1.29 6.60 -13.95
C ASP A 221 -0.82 6.02 -12.60
N VAL A 222 -0.09 6.81 -11.81
CA VAL A 222 0.46 6.38 -10.52
C VAL A 222 -0.20 7.14 -9.39
N ARG A 223 -0.26 6.53 -8.20
CA ARG A 223 -0.75 7.21 -7.00
C ARG A 223 0.23 8.28 -6.54
N ARG A 224 -0.30 9.34 -5.94
CA ARG A 224 0.46 10.42 -5.32
C ARG A 224 -0.13 10.73 -3.95
N GLN A 225 0.72 10.66 -2.94
CA GLN A 225 0.39 11.09 -1.58
C GLN A 225 0.30 12.63 -1.51
N GLN A 226 -0.70 13.15 -0.80
CA GLN A 226 -0.86 14.58 -0.53
C GLN A 226 -1.28 14.86 0.91
N ALA A 227 -0.91 16.03 1.43
CA ALA A 227 -1.41 16.48 2.72
C ALA A 227 -2.93 16.73 2.62
N ALA A 228 -3.67 16.36 3.67
CA ALA A 228 -5.11 16.58 3.77
C ALA A 228 -5.48 18.06 3.58
N ALA A 229 -4.60 18.98 4.01
CA ALA A 229 -4.75 20.41 3.80
C ALA A 229 -4.73 20.82 2.32
N ASP A 230 -3.90 20.17 1.49
CA ASP A 230 -3.78 20.46 0.05
C ASP A 230 -4.95 19.89 -0.76
N LEU A 231 -5.64 18.89 -0.22
CA LEU A 231 -6.83 18.29 -0.84
C LEU A 231 -8.11 19.12 -0.61
N ARG A 232 -8.15 19.87 0.49
CA ARG A 232 -9.29 20.74 0.84
C ARG A 232 -9.25 22.05 0.03
N ALA A 233 -10.41 22.48 -0.49
CA ALA A 233 -10.55 23.82 -1.07
C ALA A 233 -11.09 24.81 -0.03
N ALA A 234 -10.85 26.11 -0.27
CA ALA A 234 -11.23 27.18 0.65
C ALA A 234 -12.74 27.24 0.97
N GLY A 235 -13.59 26.77 0.04
CA GLY A 235 -15.05 26.74 0.22
C GLY A 235 -15.62 25.42 0.76
N ASP A 236 -14.79 24.42 1.05
CA ASP A 236 -15.26 23.13 1.56
C ASP A 236 -15.54 23.21 3.06
N ASP A 237 -16.67 22.63 3.49
CA ASP A 237 -16.96 22.41 4.91
C ASP A 237 -15.92 21.44 5.51
N PRO A 238 -15.13 21.88 6.52
CA PRO A 238 -14.12 21.04 7.14
C PRO A 238 -14.69 19.74 7.73
N ALA A 239 -15.88 19.79 8.33
CA ALA A 239 -16.49 18.61 8.95
C ALA A 239 -16.88 17.57 7.89
N LEU A 240 -17.46 18.04 6.79
CA LEU A 240 -17.86 17.19 5.67
C LEU A 240 -16.64 16.57 4.96
N PHE A 241 -15.57 17.34 4.79
CA PHE A 241 -14.31 16.87 4.20
C PHE A 241 -13.67 15.75 5.04
N GLU A 242 -13.54 15.98 6.35
CA GLU A 242 -12.99 14.99 7.29
C GLU A 242 -13.83 13.71 7.36
N GLN A 243 -15.16 13.85 7.37
CA GLN A 243 -16.06 12.71 7.33
C GLN A 243 -15.89 11.90 6.04
N THR A 244 -15.72 12.58 4.90
CA THR A 244 -15.50 11.93 3.59
C THR A 244 -14.18 11.16 3.59
N LEU A 245 -13.09 11.74 4.10
CA LEU A 245 -11.80 11.06 4.20
C LEU A 245 -11.88 9.80 5.07
N ARG A 246 -12.47 9.91 6.26
CA ARG A 246 -12.64 8.77 7.18
C ARG A 246 -13.49 7.67 6.55
N HIS A 247 -14.60 8.04 5.89
CA HIS A 247 -15.45 7.08 5.21
C HIS A 247 -14.68 6.22 4.20
N PHE A 248 -13.87 6.84 3.34
CA PHE A 248 -13.06 6.09 2.39
C PHE A 248 -11.89 5.34 3.04
N ALA A 249 -11.35 5.82 4.16
CA ALA A 249 -10.34 5.11 4.94
C ALA A 249 -10.90 3.85 5.61
N ASP A 250 -12.09 3.94 6.21
CA ASP A 250 -12.81 2.82 6.83
C ASP A 250 -13.13 1.74 5.78
N HIS A 251 -13.45 2.17 4.56
CA HIS A 251 -13.66 1.28 3.42
C HIS A 251 -12.37 0.79 2.75
N ARG A 252 -11.19 1.18 3.25
CA ARG A 252 -9.85 0.82 2.72
C ARG A 252 -9.60 1.30 1.29
N LEU A 253 -10.23 2.39 0.89
CA LEU A 253 -10.05 3.02 -0.41
C LEU A 253 -8.99 4.13 -0.35
N LEU A 254 -8.84 4.74 0.83
CA LEU A 254 -7.77 5.67 1.16
C LEU A 254 -6.96 5.18 2.36
N THR A 255 -5.72 5.62 2.44
CA THR A 255 -4.88 5.49 3.64
C THR A 255 -4.61 6.88 4.19
N LEU A 256 -4.72 7.02 5.52
CA LEU A 256 -4.40 8.23 6.26
C LEU A 256 -3.15 7.95 7.10
N SER A 257 -2.06 8.65 6.82
CA SER A 257 -0.76 8.46 7.49
C SER A 257 -0.29 9.80 8.07
N GLY A 258 0.06 9.84 9.35
CA GLY A 258 0.50 11.07 9.99
C GLY A 258 0.56 10.97 11.51
N GLN A 259 1.57 11.60 12.12
CA GLN A 259 1.68 11.68 13.57
C GLN A 259 0.87 12.87 14.10
N GLU A 260 -0.12 12.60 14.96
CA GLU A 260 -0.81 13.64 15.75
C GLU A 260 0.16 14.47 16.63
N THR A 261 1.34 13.93 16.94
CA THR A 261 2.27 14.48 17.94
C THR A 261 3.11 15.67 17.48
N LYS A 262 3.33 15.90 16.18
CA LYS A 262 4.07 17.10 15.68
C LYS A 262 3.18 18.22 15.16
N ALA A 263 1.86 17.99 15.06
CA ALA A 263 0.90 18.97 14.55
C ALA A 263 0.61 20.14 15.51
N ARG A 264 1.15 20.14 16.74
CA ARG A 264 1.00 21.25 17.69
C ARG A 264 1.95 22.42 17.46
N GLU A 265 3.03 22.25 16.70
CA GLU A 265 4.06 23.28 16.52
C GLU A 265 4.05 23.93 15.13
N LYS A 266 3.42 23.32 14.13
CA LYS A 266 3.15 23.92 12.82
C LYS A 266 1.69 23.70 12.47
N ASN A 267 0.99 24.78 12.17
CA ASN A 267 -0.46 24.85 11.94
C ASN A 267 -0.88 24.23 10.58
N GLU A 268 -0.27 23.09 10.21
CA GLU A 268 -0.54 22.33 9.01
C GLU A 268 -0.98 20.93 9.42
N SER A 269 -2.12 20.47 8.90
CA SER A 269 -2.57 19.10 9.09
C SER A 269 -1.52 18.16 8.49
N ALA A 270 -0.72 17.54 9.36
CA ALA A 270 0.33 16.59 8.99
C ALA A 270 -0.22 15.23 8.51
N VAL A 271 -1.55 15.11 8.38
CA VAL A 271 -2.21 13.92 7.86
C VAL A 271 -2.00 13.86 6.36
N GLN A 272 -1.20 12.91 5.92
CA GLN A 272 -1.02 12.53 4.53
C GLN A 272 -2.11 11.55 4.11
N VAL A 273 -2.63 11.75 2.91
CA VAL A 273 -3.68 10.93 2.29
C VAL A 273 -3.10 10.30 1.03
N ASP A 274 -3.34 9.01 0.85
CA ASP A 274 -2.99 8.26 -0.37
C ASP A 274 -4.13 7.31 -0.77
N ILE A 275 -4.13 6.87 -2.03
CA ILE A 275 -4.98 5.76 -2.46
C ILE A 275 -4.40 4.47 -1.89
N ALA A 276 -5.25 3.67 -1.26
CA ALA A 276 -4.82 2.46 -0.57
C ALA A 276 -4.00 1.54 -1.48
N HIS A 277 -4.47 1.35 -2.73
CA HIS A 277 -3.85 0.47 -3.70
C HIS A 277 -3.98 1.02 -5.14
N GLU A 278 -2.90 0.96 -5.93
CA GLU A 278 -2.91 1.37 -7.36
C GLU A 278 -3.95 0.59 -8.18
N ALA A 279 -4.28 -0.64 -7.77
CA ALA A 279 -5.32 -1.45 -8.40
C ALA A 279 -6.72 -0.82 -8.35
N LEU A 280 -6.96 0.18 -7.50
CA LEU A 280 -8.19 0.98 -7.54
C LEU A 280 -8.28 1.86 -8.79
N ILE A 281 -7.15 2.38 -9.28
CA ILE A 281 -7.09 3.25 -10.46
C ILE A 281 -7.49 2.46 -11.71
N THR A 282 -7.06 1.19 -11.79
CA THR A 282 -7.38 0.32 -12.93
C THR A 282 -8.68 -0.47 -12.74
N GLY A 283 -9.05 -0.80 -11.51
CA GLY A 283 -10.22 -1.62 -11.19
C GLY A 283 -11.53 -0.85 -11.07
N TRP A 284 -11.51 0.45 -10.77
CA TRP A 284 -12.74 1.23 -10.52
C TRP A 284 -13.13 2.09 -11.73
N ARG A 285 -14.19 1.68 -12.44
CA ARG A 285 -14.66 2.34 -13.66
C ARG A 285 -15.00 3.82 -13.47
N THR A 286 -15.69 4.16 -12.38
CA THR A 286 -16.06 5.54 -12.07
C THR A 286 -14.82 6.43 -11.93
N LEU A 287 -13.75 5.92 -11.31
CA LEU A 287 -12.48 6.64 -11.20
C LEU A 287 -11.79 6.77 -12.56
N GLN A 288 -11.76 5.71 -13.38
CA GLN A 288 -11.22 5.78 -14.74
C GLN A 288 -11.94 6.81 -15.61
N GLN A 289 -13.27 6.90 -15.48
CA GLN A 289 -14.07 7.91 -16.18
C GLN A 289 -13.67 9.31 -15.71
N TRP A 290 -13.55 9.55 -14.40
CA TRP A 290 -13.10 10.83 -13.88
C TRP A 290 -11.70 11.20 -14.37
N VAL A 291 -10.77 10.24 -14.40
CA VAL A 291 -9.39 10.41 -14.90
C VAL A 291 -9.40 10.79 -16.38
N THR A 292 -10.20 10.10 -17.19
CA THR A 292 -10.33 10.35 -18.63
C THR A 292 -10.91 11.73 -18.91
N GLU A 293 -12.03 12.09 -18.28
CA GLU A 293 -12.66 13.41 -18.40
C GLU A 293 -11.70 14.53 -18.00
N ARG A 294 -10.93 14.32 -16.91
CA ARG A 294 -9.94 15.30 -16.45
C ARG A 294 -8.80 15.46 -17.45
N ARG A 295 -8.38 14.39 -18.10
CA ARG A 295 -7.33 14.40 -19.14
C ARG A 295 -7.79 15.14 -20.39
N GLU A 296 -9.02 14.91 -20.85
CA GLU A 296 -9.60 15.62 -21.99
C GLU A 296 -9.74 17.13 -21.73
N ALA A 297 -10.20 17.50 -20.52
CA ALA A 297 -10.29 18.90 -20.12
C ALA A 297 -8.91 19.60 -20.09
N GLU A 298 -7.89 18.93 -19.55
CA GLU A 298 -6.53 19.47 -19.49
C GLU A 298 -5.88 19.59 -20.87
N GLN A 299 -6.12 18.64 -21.78
CA GLN A 299 -5.68 18.74 -23.18
C GLN A 299 -6.37 19.88 -23.92
N THR A 300 -7.66 20.09 -23.66
CA THR A 300 -8.43 21.18 -24.28
C THR A 300 -7.91 22.54 -23.80
N ARG A 301 -7.63 22.69 -22.51
CA ARG A 301 -7.03 23.91 -21.94
C ARG A 301 -5.69 24.24 -22.61
N ARG A 302 -4.79 23.26 -22.76
CA ARG A 302 -3.49 23.43 -23.41
C ARG A 302 -3.55 23.72 -24.91
N ARG A 303 -4.68 23.46 -25.58
CA ARG A 303 -4.89 23.80 -27.00
C ARG A 303 -5.44 25.21 -27.20
N LEU A 304 -6.05 25.79 -26.16
CA LEU A 304 -6.63 27.13 -26.17
C LEU A 304 -5.67 28.20 -25.62
N GLU A 305 -4.65 27.78 -24.87
CA GLU A 305 -3.46 28.58 -24.50
C GLU A 305 -2.44 28.60 -25.64
#